data_AF-A0A3C0ICC3-F1
#
_entry.id   AF-A0A3C0ICC3-F1
#
_cell.length_a   1.000
_cell.length_b   1.000
_cell.length_c   1.000
_cell.angle_alpha   90.00
_cell.angle_beta   90.00
_cell.angle_gamma   90.00
#
_symmetry.space_group_name_H-M   'P 1'
#
loop_
_entity.id
_entity.type
_entity.pdbx_description
1 polymer ?
#
loop_
_entity_poly.entity_id
_entity_poly.type
_entity_poly.pdbx_seq_one_letter_code
_entity_poly.pdbx_strand_id
1 'polypeptide(L)'
;MKNVLYILFVSLFWITSSAAYAQRCVMGNCENGKGTYIWADKSRYDGEFVDGEPHGKGRFVWPDGSKYDGEWDTGYMHGKGILYDATGKVESDGYFYDDDFVGKTLQDWEAYEANLAKQQEEEQAKAQQAQQNQQTQENTGTVQVSGAHKKNEKRVALVIGNAAYASGGVLKNPVNDANLMAQTLKDLGFDVIKRTDAGLDSMRRAVRDFSKKAAEADVVLFYYAGHGVQIDGVNYLLPIDAKMEEKDDVKYETLEVNFVLSEVQKYQGKLNIIILDACRNDPFKAWERGGNRGFAVVPAQASGTLIAFATSEGATAADGDGSNGVYTEELVKQMAKAQRIEDVFIETRNAVEQRTKGQQSPQEWSKMRGKFFFKYE
;
A
#
# COMPACT_ATOMS: atom_id res chain seq x y z
N MET A 1 -13.38 65.34 -53.06
CA MET A 1 -12.86 63.97 -52.88
C MET A 1 -11.96 64.01 -51.64
N LYS A 2 -12.53 63.90 -50.43
CA LYS A 2 -12.63 62.70 -49.56
C LYS A 2 -11.27 62.03 -49.31
N ASN A 3 -10.83 62.00 -48.05
CA ASN A 3 -9.99 61.00 -47.35
C ASN A 3 -9.80 61.49 -45.90
N VAL A 4 -10.77 61.30 -45.01
CA VAL A 4 -11.06 60.11 -44.17
C VAL A 4 -9.93 59.79 -43.16
N LEU A 5 -10.24 60.17 -41.92
CA LEU A 5 -9.65 59.82 -40.63
C LEU A 5 -9.83 58.33 -40.33
N TYR A 6 -8.80 57.64 -39.81
CA TYR A 6 -8.99 56.37 -39.10
C TYR A 6 -8.09 56.30 -37.85
N ILE A 7 -8.79 56.27 -36.72
CA ILE A 7 -8.30 55.91 -35.39
C ILE A 7 -8.14 54.38 -35.39
N LEU A 8 -7.00 53.85 -34.90
CA LEU A 8 -6.88 52.43 -34.59
C LEU A 8 -6.46 52.22 -33.14
N PHE A 9 -7.26 51.36 -32.52
CA PHE A 9 -7.37 51.01 -31.12
C PHE A 9 -6.19 50.18 -30.61
N VAL A 10 -5.94 50.36 -29.32
CA VAL A 10 -5.05 49.60 -28.45
C VAL A 10 -5.48 48.13 -28.37
N SER A 11 -4.53 47.20 -28.46
CA SER A 11 -4.60 45.92 -27.73
C SER A 11 -3.19 45.48 -27.28
N LEU A 12 -2.91 45.71 -25.99
CA LEU A 12 -1.86 45.01 -25.27
C LEU A 12 -2.28 43.53 -25.14
N PHE A 13 -1.51 42.61 -25.70
CA PHE A 13 -1.62 41.18 -25.42
C PHE A 13 -0.41 40.78 -24.56
N TRP A 14 -0.57 40.85 -23.24
CA TRP A 14 0.34 40.22 -22.29
C TRP A 14 -0.05 38.73 -22.21
N ILE A 15 0.64 37.88 -22.97
CA ILE A 15 0.56 36.43 -22.79
C ILE A 15 1.53 36.06 -21.66
N THR A 16 1.05 36.02 -20.42
CA THR A 16 1.74 35.27 -19.37
C THR A 16 1.36 33.79 -19.55
N SER A 17 2.06 33.09 -20.44
CA SER A 17 1.99 31.63 -20.48
C SER A 17 2.85 31.09 -19.34
N SER A 18 2.27 30.98 -18.16
CA SER A 18 2.73 30.01 -17.17
C SER A 18 2.36 28.63 -17.71
N ALA A 19 3.22 28.06 -18.56
CA ALA A 19 3.13 26.68 -18.94
C ALA A 19 3.20 25.85 -17.66
N ALA A 20 2.06 25.27 -17.26
CA ALA A 20 2.04 24.21 -16.27
C ALA A 20 2.95 23.10 -16.81
N TYR A 21 4.04 22.80 -16.09
CA TYR A 21 4.89 21.66 -16.41
C TYR A 21 4.07 20.41 -16.12
N ALA A 22 3.42 19.85 -17.15
CA ALA A 22 2.87 18.52 -17.08
C ALA A 22 4.02 17.52 -16.92
N GLN A 23 3.87 16.58 -15.99
CA GLN A 23 4.73 15.41 -15.85
C GLN A 23 4.83 14.71 -17.19
N ARG A 24 6.03 14.57 -17.74
CA ARG A 24 6.22 13.94 -19.06
C ARG A 24 7.66 13.54 -19.32
N CYS A 25 7.82 12.47 -20.09
CA CYS A 25 9.04 12.20 -20.82
C CYS A 25 9.26 13.32 -21.85
N VAL A 26 10.28 14.17 -21.64
CA VAL A 26 10.55 15.32 -22.51
C VAL A 26 11.51 14.98 -23.65
N MET A 27 12.25 13.88 -23.54
CA MET A 27 13.22 13.45 -24.54
C MET A 27 13.50 11.95 -24.41
N GLY A 28 13.71 11.25 -25.53
CA GLY A 28 14.13 9.84 -25.54
C GLY A 28 13.02 8.83 -25.22
N ASN A 29 13.42 7.64 -24.76
CA ASN A 29 12.52 6.57 -24.33
C ASN A 29 12.63 6.43 -22.82
N CYS A 30 11.68 6.99 -22.08
CA CYS A 30 11.62 6.89 -20.63
C CYS A 30 10.96 5.61 -20.13
N GLU A 31 10.54 4.70 -21.02
CA GLU A 31 9.98 3.42 -20.64
C GLU A 31 11.08 2.36 -20.52
N ASN A 32 11.84 2.18 -21.60
CA ASN A 32 12.79 1.08 -21.77
C ASN A 32 13.94 1.53 -22.68
N GLY A 33 14.83 2.37 -22.16
CA GLY A 33 15.87 3.01 -22.95
C GLY A 33 16.49 4.21 -22.26
N LYS A 34 17.01 5.17 -23.04
CA LYS A 34 17.57 6.41 -22.49
C LYS A 34 16.59 7.54 -22.70
N GLY A 35 16.32 8.31 -21.64
CA GLY A 35 15.37 9.39 -21.67
C GLY A 35 15.68 10.53 -20.72
N THR A 36 14.89 11.60 -20.84
CA THR A 36 14.80 12.65 -19.84
C THR A 36 13.35 12.74 -19.39
N TYR A 37 13.12 12.53 -18.11
CA TYR A 37 11.81 12.65 -17.49
C TYR A 37 11.79 13.85 -16.56
N ILE A 38 10.68 14.60 -16.56
CA ILE A 38 10.44 15.71 -15.64
C ILE A 38 9.12 15.44 -14.93
N TRP A 39 9.18 15.36 -13.60
CA TRP A 39 8.01 15.16 -12.76
C TRP A 39 7.29 16.48 -12.46
N ALA A 40 6.06 16.37 -11.94
CA ALA A 40 5.22 17.52 -11.61
C ALA A 40 5.84 18.43 -10.53
N ASP A 41 6.64 17.86 -9.62
CA ASP A 41 7.38 18.60 -8.60
C ASP A 41 8.60 19.35 -9.17
N LYS A 42 8.86 19.22 -10.48
CA LYS A 42 10.01 19.75 -11.24
C LYS A 42 11.32 19.02 -11.00
N SER A 43 11.31 17.90 -10.31
CA SER A 43 12.45 17.00 -10.34
C SER A 43 12.67 16.49 -11.77
N ARG A 44 13.92 16.12 -12.07
CA ARG A 44 14.33 15.75 -13.42
C ARG A 44 15.31 14.59 -13.36
N TYR A 45 15.08 13.59 -14.20
CA TYR A 45 16.03 12.50 -14.41
C TYR A 45 16.45 12.46 -15.87
N ASP A 46 17.73 12.22 -16.08
CA ASP A 46 18.37 12.09 -17.40
C ASP A 46 19.25 10.85 -17.35
N GLY A 47 18.81 9.76 -17.98
CA GLY A 47 19.48 8.47 -17.81
C GLY A 47 18.77 7.31 -18.48
N GLU A 48 19.18 6.12 -18.07
CA GLU A 48 18.60 4.85 -18.50
C GLU A 48 17.31 4.54 -17.71
N PHE A 49 16.39 3.84 -18.36
CA PHE A 49 15.09 3.44 -17.86
C PHE A 49 14.81 1.98 -18.21
N VAL A 50 14.19 1.27 -17.26
CA VAL A 50 13.60 -0.05 -17.45
C VAL A 50 12.22 -0.03 -16.80
N ASP A 51 11.19 -0.41 -17.56
CA ASP A 51 9.78 -0.37 -17.14
C ASP A 51 9.36 0.94 -16.45
N GLY A 52 9.76 2.07 -17.04
CA GLY A 52 9.41 3.42 -16.58
C GLY A 52 10.27 3.93 -15.42
N GLU A 53 11.08 3.06 -14.80
CA GLU A 53 11.89 3.39 -13.62
C GLU A 53 13.31 3.82 -14.02
N PRO A 54 13.89 4.85 -13.36
CA PRO A 54 15.33 5.10 -13.39
C PRO A 54 16.12 3.81 -13.14
N HIS A 55 16.96 3.45 -14.09
CA HIS A 55 17.76 2.23 -14.05
C HIS A 55 19.13 2.49 -14.68
N GLY A 56 20.09 1.61 -14.46
CA GLY A 56 21.40 1.70 -15.11
C GLY A 56 22.14 2.96 -14.69
N LYS A 57 22.48 3.86 -15.63
CA LYS A 57 23.18 5.11 -15.32
C LYS A 57 22.33 6.34 -15.59
N GLY A 58 22.34 7.29 -14.67
CA GLY A 58 21.60 8.53 -14.83
C GLY A 58 21.92 9.62 -13.82
N ARG A 59 21.39 10.80 -14.11
CA ARG A 59 21.43 11.99 -13.27
C ARG A 59 20.03 12.34 -12.81
N PHE A 60 19.80 12.40 -11.51
CA PHE A 60 18.58 12.97 -10.94
C PHE A 60 18.87 14.34 -10.35
N VAL A 61 17.94 15.27 -10.52
CA VAL A 61 17.97 16.62 -9.94
C VAL A 61 16.67 16.84 -9.20
N TRP A 62 16.74 17.06 -7.89
CA TRP A 62 15.58 17.36 -7.07
C TRP A 62 15.14 18.83 -7.22
N PRO A 63 13.91 19.18 -6.81
CA PRO A 63 13.38 20.54 -6.97
C PRO A 63 14.16 21.61 -6.20
N ASP A 64 14.84 21.21 -5.12
CA ASP A 64 15.71 22.10 -4.32
C ASP A 64 17.06 22.39 -4.99
N GLY A 65 17.39 21.69 -6.07
CA GLY A 65 18.64 21.81 -6.82
C GLY A 65 19.72 20.82 -6.41
N SER A 66 19.50 20.01 -5.37
CA SER A 66 20.37 18.86 -5.09
C SER A 66 20.32 17.87 -6.26
N LYS A 67 21.36 17.06 -6.41
CA LYS A 67 21.46 16.13 -7.54
C LYS A 67 22.26 14.89 -7.21
N TYR A 68 21.94 13.80 -7.89
CA TYR A 68 22.70 12.57 -7.85
C TYR A 68 23.14 12.20 -9.26
N ASP A 69 24.41 11.84 -9.38
CA ASP A 69 25.04 11.34 -10.60
C ASP A 69 25.57 9.95 -10.34
N GLY A 70 24.93 8.92 -10.88
CA GLY A 70 25.36 7.57 -10.56
C GLY A 70 24.55 6.46 -11.20
N GLU A 71 24.73 5.29 -10.63
CA GLU A 71 23.98 4.09 -10.95
C GLU A 71 22.62 4.09 -10.24
N TRP A 72 21.66 3.42 -10.87
CA TRP A 72 20.26 3.35 -10.46
C TRP A 72 19.77 1.92 -10.63
N ASP A 73 18.97 1.46 -9.69
CA ASP A 73 18.22 0.21 -9.80
C ASP A 73 16.79 0.43 -9.30
N THR A 74 15.82 0.02 -10.11
CA THR A 74 14.38 0.08 -9.81
C THR A 74 13.93 1.42 -9.20
N GLY A 75 14.44 2.55 -9.72
CA GLY A 75 14.07 3.89 -9.28
C GLY A 75 14.88 4.44 -8.10
N TYR A 76 15.76 3.66 -7.51
CA TYR A 76 16.58 4.06 -6.35
C TYR A 76 18.03 4.31 -6.74
N MET A 77 18.71 5.19 -5.99
CA MET A 77 20.17 5.34 -6.10
C MET A 77 20.82 4.03 -5.68
N HIS A 78 21.57 3.41 -6.59
CA HIS A 78 22.12 2.08 -6.38
C HIS A 78 23.50 1.96 -7.02
N GLY A 79 24.40 1.14 -6.50
CA GLY A 79 25.75 1.01 -7.04
C GLY A 79 26.55 2.31 -6.91
N LYS A 80 27.41 2.61 -7.89
CA LYS A 80 28.36 3.73 -7.79
C LYS A 80 27.74 5.08 -8.16
N GLY A 81 27.91 6.10 -7.31
CA GLY A 81 27.40 7.45 -7.59
C GLY A 81 27.97 8.57 -6.72
N ILE A 82 27.57 9.80 -7.04
CA ILE A 82 27.93 11.03 -6.31
C ILE A 82 26.65 11.83 -6.05
N LEU A 83 26.38 12.09 -4.77
CA LEU A 83 25.31 12.97 -4.30
C LEU A 83 25.87 14.36 -4.02
N TYR A 84 25.17 15.38 -4.51
CA TYR A 84 25.50 16.80 -4.33
C TYR A 84 24.34 17.52 -3.64
N ASP A 85 24.67 18.43 -2.74
CA ASP A 85 23.69 19.35 -2.15
C ASP A 85 23.22 20.40 -3.18
N ALA A 86 22.23 21.20 -2.79
CA ALA A 86 21.67 22.28 -3.61
C ALA A 86 22.68 23.38 -4.01
N THR A 87 23.83 23.48 -3.33
CA THR A 87 24.91 24.41 -3.66
C THR A 87 25.89 23.84 -4.68
N GLY A 88 25.78 22.54 -4.97
CA GLY A 88 26.69 21.78 -5.83
C GLY A 88 27.89 21.21 -5.09
N LYS A 89 27.91 21.23 -3.76
CA LYS A 89 28.96 20.58 -2.96
C LYS A 89 28.68 19.08 -2.88
N VAL A 90 29.72 18.27 -3.04
CA VAL A 90 29.65 16.81 -2.86
C VAL A 90 29.32 16.49 -1.39
N GLU A 91 28.19 15.82 -1.16
CA GLU A 91 27.81 15.26 0.14
C GLU A 91 28.39 13.86 0.31
N SER A 92 28.23 13.03 -0.72
CA SER A 92 28.66 11.63 -0.74
C SER A 92 29.20 11.25 -2.12
N ASP A 93 30.30 10.49 -2.14
CA ASP A 93 30.94 9.96 -3.35
C ASP A 93 31.37 8.53 -3.03
N GLY A 94 30.73 7.55 -3.67
CA GLY A 94 30.91 6.14 -3.33
C GLY A 94 29.77 5.26 -3.83
N TYR A 95 29.35 4.33 -2.99
CA TYR A 95 28.39 3.29 -3.29
C TYR A 95 27.10 3.50 -2.50
N PHE A 96 25.98 3.23 -3.15
CA PHE A 96 24.62 3.38 -2.64
C PHE A 96 23.85 2.07 -2.80
N TYR A 97 22.98 1.75 -1.85
CA TYR A 97 22.05 0.63 -1.93
C TYR A 97 20.67 1.15 -1.53
N ASP A 98 19.72 1.15 -2.46
CA ASP A 98 18.34 1.62 -2.26
C ASP A 98 18.26 2.97 -1.53
N ASP A 99 18.92 3.98 -2.10
CA ASP A 99 19.09 5.36 -1.59
C ASP A 99 20.06 5.54 -0.42
N ASP A 100 20.43 4.47 0.30
CA ASP A 100 21.36 4.57 1.41
C ASP A 100 22.82 4.59 0.95
N PHE A 101 23.60 5.56 1.43
CA PHE A 101 25.05 5.57 1.20
C PHE A 101 25.75 4.48 2.04
N VAL A 102 26.30 3.47 1.37
CA VAL A 102 26.88 2.29 2.04
C VAL A 102 28.39 2.33 2.19
N GLY A 103 29.09 3.19 1.45
CA GLY A 103 30.53 3.39 1.63
C GLY A 103 31.24 4.02 0.44
N LYS A 104 32.56 4.21 0.55
CA LYS A 104 33.35 4.93 -0.46
C LYS A 104 34.02 4.00 -1.47
N THR A 105 34.21 2.75 -1.09
CA THR A 105 35.04 1.79 -1.83
C THR A 105 34.23 0.56 -2.23
N LEU A 106 34.72 -0.16 -3.23
CA LEU A 106 34.13 -1.44 -3.62
C LEU A 106 34.17 -2.46 -2.47
N GLN A 107 35.17 -2.37 -1.59
CA GLN A 107 35.24 -3.20 -0.39
C GLN A 107 34.11 -2.91 0.60
N ASP A 108 33.69 -1.64 0.72
CA ASP A 108 32.54 -1.28 1.57
C ASP A 108 31.24 -1.85 0.99
N TRP A 109 31.07 -1.77 -0.34
CA TRP A 109 29.96 -2.36 -1.07
C TRP A 109 29.88 -3.88 -0.90
N GLU A 110 30.97 -4.59 -1.18
CA GLU A 110 31.05 -6.05 -1.05
C GLU A 110 30.80 -6.50 0.40
N ALA A 111 31.31 -5.75 1.38
CA ALA A 111 31.04 -6.01 2.79
C ALA A 111 29.56 -5.78 3.15
N TYR A 112 28.93 -4.75 2.59
CA TYR A 112 27.50 -4.48 2.79
C TYR A 112 26.64 -5.61 2.22
N GLU A 113 26.86 -6.02 0.98
CA GLU A 113 26.13 -7.13 0.34
C GLU A 113 26.33 -8.45 1.09
N ALA A 114 27.56 -8.77 1.52
CA ALA A 114 27.84 -9.97 2.28
C ALA A 114 27.12 -9.99 3.65
N ASN A 115 27.02 -8.83 4.30
CA ASN A 115 26.27 -8.70 5.56
C ASN A 115 24.77 -8.88 5.33
N LEU A 116 24.22 -8.30 4.26
CA LEU A 116 22.81 -8.44 3.90
C LEU A 116 22.46 -9.92 3.61
N ALA A 117 23.29 -10.60 2.81
CA ALA A 117 23.12 -12.01 2.50
C ALA A 117 23.19 -12.89 3.77
N LYS A 118 24.15 -12.62 4.65
CA LYS A 118 24.28 -13.35 5.92
C LYS A 118 23.07 -13.13 6.83
N GLN A 119 22.54 -11.91 6.89
CA GLN A 119 21.33 -11.62 7.67
C GLN A 119 20.12 -12.40 7.11
N GLN A 120 19.96 -12.43 5.79
CA GLN A 120 18.91 -13.21 5.13
C GLN A 120 19.07 -14.72 5.38
N GLU A 121 20.29 -15.26 5.29
CA GLU A 121 20.56 -16.67 5.60
C GLU A 121 20.29 -17.01 7.06
N GLU A 122 20.71 -16.16 8.01
CA GLU A 122 20.43 -16.35 9.44
C GLU A 122 18.93 -16.28 9.73
N GLU A 123 18.20 -15.39 9.05
CA GLU A 123 16.74 -15.28 9.18
C GLU A 123 16.03 -16.50 8.59
N GLN A 124 16.48 -16.98 7.43
CA GLN A 124 15.99 -18.22 6.82
C GLN A 124 16.30 -19.45 7.68
N ALA A 125 17.50 -19.55 8.25
CA ALA A 125 17.89 -20.64 9.14
C ALA A 125 17.07 -20.62 10.44
N LYS A 126 16.85 -19.44 11.03
CA LYS A 126 15.93 -19.27 12.17
C LYS A 126 14.50 -19.67 11.82
N ALA A 127 14.03 -19.32 10.62
CA ALA A 127 12.70 -19.72 10.14
C ALA A 127 12.59 -21.24 9.96
N GLN A 128 13.62 -21.90 9.39
CA GLN A 128 13.66 -23.36 9.21
C GLN A 128 13.78 -24.09 10.56
N GLN A 129 14.61 -23.61 11.48
CA GLN A 129 14.74 -24.21 12.81
C GLN A 129 13.46 -24.04 13.63
N ALA A 130 12.76 -22.91 13.51
CA ALA A 130 11.45 -22.72 14.12
C ALA A 130 10.39 -23.70 13.57
N GLN A 131 10.46 -24.04 12.28
CA GLN A 131 9.59 -25.04 11.65
C GLN A 131 9.92 -26.48 12.13
N GLN A 132 11.20 -26.82 12.27
CA GLN A 132 11.63 -28.14 12.77
C GLN A 132 11.30 -28.35 14.25
N ASN A 133 11.47 -27.32 15.08
CA ASN A 133 11.10 -27.37 16.50
C ASN A 133 9.58 -27.54 16.69
N GLN A 134 8.76 -27.05 15.75
CA GLN A 134 7.31 -27.26 15.76
C GLN A 134 6.92 -28.73 15.46
N GLN A 135 7.60 -29.40 14.53
CA GLN A 135 7.35 -30.82 14.22
C GLN A 135 7.80 -31.77 15.35
N THR A 136 8.79 -31.36 16.16
CA THR A 136 9.30 -32.19 17.26
C THR A 136 8.41 -32.10 18.51
N GLN A 137 7.69 -31.00 18.70
CA GLN A 137 6.76 -30.79 19.82
C GLN A 137 5.39 -31.47 19.64
N GLU A 138 4.99 -31.81 18.42
CA GLU A 138 3.74 -32.55 18.17
C GLU A 138 3.81 -34.05 18.55
N ASN A 139 5.02 -34.61 18.70
CA ASN A 139 5.20 -36.04 18.97
C ASN A 139 5.57 -36.40 20.42
N THR A 140 5.81 -35.45 21.31
CA THR A 140 6.14 -35.75 22.71
C THR A 140 5.60 -34.69 23.68
N GLY A 141 4.43 -34.96 24.24
CA GLY A 141 3.99 -34.29 25.47
C GLY A 141 2.65 -33.58 25.34
N THR A 142 1.70 -34.07 26.13
CA THR A 142 0.51 -33.33 26.56
C THR A 142 0.92 -31.96 27.12
N VAL A 143 0.77 -30.91 26.33
CA VAL A 143 0.88 -29.52 26.80
C VAL A 143 -0.54 -28.99 27.02
N GLN A 144 -0.86 -28.70 28.27
CA GLN A 144 -2.04 -27.92 28.66
C GLN A 144 -1.97 -26.55 27.99
N VAL A 145 -2.82 -26.29 26.99
CA VAL A 145 -2.89 -25.02 26.28
C VAL A 145 -3.77 -24.05 27.06
N SER A 146 -3.15 -23.07 27.73
CA SER A 146 -3.88 -21.98 28.39
C SER A 146 -4.40 -20.98 27.37
N GLY A 147 -5.67 -21.13 26.97
CA GLY A 147 -6.44 -20.12 26.23
C GLY A 147 -6.98 -18.99 27.12
N ALA A 148 -6.14 -18.42 27.98
CA ALA A 148 -6.57 -17.37 28.89
C ALA A 148 -6.49 -15.98 28.23
N HIS A 149 -7.58 -15.23 28.27
CA HIS A 149 -7.66 -13.80 27.99
C HIS A 149 -6.45 -13.05 28.58
N LYS A 150 -5.61 -12.43 27.75
CA LYS A 150 -4.50 -11.60 28.25
C LYS A 150 -5.12 -10.37 28.90
N LYS A 151 -5.04 -10.26 30.23
CA LYS A 151 -5.79 -9.30 31.07
C LYS A 151 -5.54 -7.80 30.73
N ASN A 152 -4.70 -7.47 29.76
CA ASN A 152 -4.39 -6.11 29.28
C ASN A 152 -3.94 -6.12 27.79
N GLU A 153 -4.63 -6.86 26.92
CA GLU A 153 -4.32 -6.87 25.48
C GLU A 153 -4.48 -5.47 24.85
N LYS A 154 -3.41 -4.90 24.31
CA LYS A 154 -3.44 -3.60 23.61
C LYS A 154 -3.84 -3.81 22.15
N ARG A 155 -4.93 -3.17 21.73
CA ARG A 155 -5.53 -3.34 20.40
C ARG A 155 -5.54 -1.99 19.67
N VAL A 156 -5.01 -1.94 18.45
CA VAL A 156 -4.98 -0.72 17.63
C VAL A 156 -5.58 -1.02 16.27
N ALA A 157 -6.39 -0.11 15.73
CA ALA A 157 -6.92 -0.23 14.38
C ALA A 157 -6.73 1.03 13.54
N LEU A 158 -6.48 0.83 12.26
CA LEU A 158 -6.61 1.84 11.21
C LEU A 158 -7.79 1.48 10.31
N VAL A 159 -8.76 2.39 10.19
CA VAL A 159 -9.98 2.22 9.40
C VAL A 159 -10.05 3.33 8.37
N ILE A 160 -10.08 2.98 7.09
CA ILE A 160 -10.17 3.93 5.98
C ILE A 160 -11.40 3.59 5.12
N GLY A 161 -12.23 4.59 4.83
CA GLY A 161 -13.37 4.46 3.91
C GLY A 161 -13.36 5.56 2.86
N ASN A 162 -13.10 5.20 1.61
CA ASN A 162 -13.02 6.15 0.50
C ASN A 162 -14.22 5.96 -0.43
N ALA A 163 -14.99 7.03 -0.63
CA ALA A 163 -16.19 7.04 -1.46
C ALA A 163 -16.17 8.13 -2.52
N ALA A 164 -15.68 9.34 -2.21
CA ALA A 164 -15.80 10.52 -3.05
C ALA A 164 -14.60 10.71 -4.00
N TYR A 165 -14.43 9.81 -4.97
CA TYR A 165 -13.30 9.86 -5.90
C TYR A 165 -13.41 11.00 -6.92
N ALA A 166 -12.32 11.76 -7.08
CA ALA A 166 -12.21 12.85 -8.06
C ALA A 166 -12.39 12.33 -9.50
N SER A 167 -11.84 11.15 -9.79
CA SER A 167 -12.04 10.40 -11.03
C SER A 167 -12.72 9.06 -10.72
N GLY A 168 -13.87 8.79 -11.34
CA GLY A 168 -14.58 7.50 -11.20
C GLY A 168 -15.91 7.54 -10.46
N GLY A 169 -16.29 8.69 -9.90
CA GLY A 169 -17.61 8.89 -9.27
C GLY A 169 -17.63 8.56 -7.78
N VAL A 170 -18.83 8.61 -7.19
CA VAL A 170 -19.02 8.44 -5.74
C VAL A 170 -19.53 7.04 -5.43
N LEU A 171 -18.81 6.29 -4.59
CA LEU A 171 -19.30 5.02 -4.04
C LEU A 171 -20.31 5.27 -2.92
N LYS A 172 -21.34 4.43 -2.84
CA LYS A 172 -22.44 4.64 -1.90
C LYS A 172 -22.07 4.36 -0.43
N ASN A 173 -21.33 3.28 -0.19
CA ASN A 173 -21.21 2.65 1.11
C ASN A 173 -19.89 2.84 1.88
N PRO A 174 -18.70 3.00 1.25
CA PRO A 174 -17.41 2.91 1.97
C PRO A 174 -17.25 3.80 3.20
N VAL A 175 -17.78 5.02 3.16
CA VAL A 175 -17.75 5.93 4.32
C VAL A 175 -18.64 5.42 5.46
N ASN A 176 -19.82 4.87 5.15
CA ASN A 176 -20.71 4.27 6.14
C ASN A 176 -20.11 2.98 6.71
N ASP A 177 -19.52 2.15 5.85
CA ASP A 177 -18.83 0.92 6.25
C ASP A 177 -17.68 1.22 7.22
N ALA A 178 -16.84 2.21 6.90
CA ALA A 178 -15.77 2.67 7.78
C ALA A 178 -16.31 3.26 9.10
N ASN A 179 -17.46 3.95 9.09
CA ASN A 179 -18.09 4.44 10.31
C ASN A 179 -18.57 3.29 11.21
N LEU A 180 -19.26 2.31 10.62
CA LEU A 180 -19.77 1.13 11.32
C LEU A 180 -18.64 0.27 11.89
N MET A 181 -17.61 -0.01 11.08
CA MET A 181 -16.45 -0.77 11.51
C MET A 181 -15.66 -0.04 12.60
N ALA A 182 -15.40 1.26 12.46
CA ALA A 182 -14.70 2.03 13.47
C ALA A 182 -15.45 2.07 14.81
N GLN A 183 -16.78 2.18 14.79
CA GLN A 183 -17.58 2.13 16.02
C GLN A 183 -17.52 0.74 16.66
N THR A 184 -17.72 -0.31 15.86
CA THR A 184 -17.65 -1.70 16.33
C THR A 184 -16.30 -2.01 16.97
N LEU A 185 -15.19 -1.60 16.35
CA LEU A 185 -13.84 -1.83 16.88
C LEU A 185 -13.60 -1.06 18.18
N LYS A 186 -14.10 0.17 18.31
CA LYS A 186 -14.05 0.91 19.58
C LYS A 186 -14.80 0.18 20.69
N ASP A 187 -15.99 -0.33 20.39
CA ASP A 187 -16.80 -1.09 21.34
C ASP A 187 -16.12 -2.41 21.75
N LEU A 188 -15.25 -2.95 20.88
CA LEU A 188 -14.40 -4.12 21.11
C LEU A 188 -13.02 -3.78 21.71
N GLY A 189 -12.83 -2.53 22.16
CA GLY A 189 -11.64 -2.10 22.90
C GLY A 189 -10.41 -1.75 22.04
N PHE A 190 -10.57 -1.50 20.75
CA PHE A 190 -9.49 -0.99 19.90
C PHE A 190 -9.32 0.53 20.05
N ASP A 191 -8.08 0.99 20.06
CA ASP A 191 -7.72 2.38 19.78
C ASP A 191 -7.77 2.61 18.26
N VAL A 192 -8.79 3.32 17.79
CA VAL A 192 -9.11 3.43 16.35
C VAL A 192 -8.66 4.77 15.77
N ILE A 193 -7.81 4.71 14.74
CA ILE A 193 -7.52 5.79 13.80
C ILE A 193 -8.48 5.64 12.62
N LYS A 194 -9.38 6.60 12.42
CA LYS A 194 -10.32 6.61 11.28
C LYS A 194 -9.96 7.70 10.27
N ARG A 195 -10.05 7.38 8.98
CA ARG A 195 -10.08 8.36 7.88
C ARG A 195 -11.23 8.03 6.93
N THR A 196 -11.82 9.05 6.36
CA THR A 196 -12.85 8.93 5.33
C THR A 196 -12.52 9.89 4.21
N ASP A 197 -12.76 9.49 2.96
CA ASP A 197 -12.46 10.28 1.76
C ASP A 197 -11.04 10.87 1.82
N ALA A 198 -10.08 9.99 2.06
CA ALA A 198 -8.69 10.34 2.26
C ALA A 198 -7.93 10.34 0.93
N GLY A 199 -7.26 11.45 0.65
CA GLY A 199 -6.23 11.52 -0.39
C GLY A 199 -4.95 10.80 0.01
N LEU A 200 -4.02 10.60 -0.94
CA LEU A 200 -2.85 9.73 -0.78
C LEU A 200 -2.01 10.14 0.43
N ASP A 201 -1.78 11.44 0.55
CA ASP A 201 -0.97 12.06 1.59
C ASP A 201 -1.61 11.88 2.99
N SER A 202 -2.94 11.91 3.06
CA SER A 202 -3.70 11.65 4.28
C SER A 202 -3.63 10.17 4.68
N MET A 203 -3.74 9.27 3.70
CA MET A 203 -3.61 7.83 3.92
C MET A 203 -2.20 7.46 4.42
N ARG A 204 -1.13 7.94 3.78
CA ARG A 204 0.26 7.71 4.20
C ARG A 204 0.53 8.21 5.62
N ARG A 205 0.05 9.42 5.97
CA ARG A 205 0.12 9.92 7.35
C ARG A 205 -0.62 9.03 8.34
N ALA A 206 -1.81 8.53 7.97
CA ALA A 206 -2.57 7.64 8.82
C ALA A 206 -1.86 6.30 9.06
N VAL A 207 -1.21 5.73 8.03
CA VAL A 207 -0.36 4.54 8.16
C VAL A 207 0.83 4.80 9.09
N ARG A 208 1.50 5.95 8.95
CA ARG A 208 2.60 6.34 9.85
C ARG A 208 2.14 6.46 11.30
N ASP A 209 1.00 7.11 11.54
CA ASP A 209 0.44 7.27 12.89
C ASP A 209 -0.02 5.92 13.46
N PHE A 210 -0.56 5.05 12.61
CA PHE A 210 -0.91 3.67 12.94
C PHE A 210 0.32 2.83 13.31
N SER A 211 1.40 2.89 12.55
CA SER A 211 2.67 2.19 12.85
C SER A 211 3.26 2.62 14.21
N LYS A 212 3.21 3.91 14.53
CA LYS A 212 3.64 4.41 15.85
C LYS A 212 2.85 3.81 17.00
N LYS A 213 1.52 3.73 16.87
CA LYS A 213 0.67 3.08 17.88
C LYS A 213 0.83 1.57 17.89
N ALA A 214 1.05 0.97 16.72
CA ALA A 214 1.27 -0.45 16.55
C ALA A 214 2.46 -0.92 17.38
N ALA A 215 3.52 -0.11 17.56
CA ALA A 215 4.73 -0.44 18.32
C ALA A 215 4.45 -1.10 19.69
N GLU A 216 3.43 -0.63 20.42
CA GLU A 216 3.07 -1.17 21.75
C GLU A 216 1.84 -2.10 21.74
N ALA A 217 1.23 -2.33 20.58
CA ALA A 217 0.03 -3.15 20.46
C ALA A 217 0.34 -4.65 20.42
N ASP A 218 -0.55 -5.47 20.97
CA ASP A 218 -0.57 -6.92 20.81
C ASP A 218 -1.32 -7.33 19.53
N VAL A 219 -2.38 -6.57 19.19
CA VAL A 219 -3.22 -6.79 18.01
C VAL A 219 -3.30 -5.50 17.20
N VAL A 220 -3.04 -5.63 15.91
CA VAL A 220 -3.17 -4.55 14.95
C VAL A 220 -4.15 -4.95 13.87
N LEU A 221 -5.11 -4.07 13.58
CA LEU A 221 -6.13 -4.30 12.57
C LEU A 221 -6.14 -3.17 11.55
N PHE A 222 -6.00 -3.51 10.28
CA PHE A 222 -6.20 -2.58 9.18
C PHE A 222 -7.49 -2.94 8.44
N TYR A 223 -8.39 -1.98 8.30
CA TYR A 223 -9.61 -2.10 7.52
C TYR A 223 -9.64 -1.02 6.45
N TYR A 224 -9.94 -1.42 5.21
CA TYR A 224 -10.15 -0.52 4.10
C TYR A 224 -11.45 -0.86 3.37
N ALA A 225 -12.27 0.17 3.11
CA ALA A 225 -13.40 0.12 2.20
C ALA A 225 -13.24 1.16 1.08
N GLY A 226 -13.49 0.78 -0.17
CA GLY A 226 -13.38 1.66 -1.33
C GLY A 226 -12.93 0.95 -2.60
N HIS A 227 -12.44 1.71 -3.57
CA HIS A 227 -11.78 1.14 -4.75
C HIS A 227 -10.38 0.63 -4.40
N GLY A 228 -10.06 -0.55 -4.93
CA GLY A 228 -8.73 -1.12 -4.92
C GLY A 228 -8.46 -1.75 -6.27
N VAL A 229 -7.18 -1.89 -6.61
CA VAL A 229 -6.75 -2.50 -7.86
C VAL A 229 -5.64 -3.48 -7.60
N GLN A 230 -5.48 -4.42 -8.51
CA GLN A 230 -4.32 -5.29 -8.53
C GLN A 230 -3.60 -5.16 -9.86
N ILE A 231 -2.30 -4.91 -9.79
CA ILE A 231 -1.41 -4.85 -10.95
C ILE A 231 -0.20 -5.74 -10.63
N ASP A 232 0.08 -6.68 -11.53
CA ASP A 232 1.26 -7.58 -11.48
C ASP A 232 1.43 -8.32 -10.14
N GLY A 233 0.30 -8.71 -9.55
CA GLY A 233 0.29 -9.42 -8.28
C GLY A 233 0.44 -8.53 -7.04
N VAL A 234 0.38 -7.22 -7.19
CA VAL A 234 0.47 -6.26 -6.08
C VAL A 234 -0.87 -5.58 -5.87
N ASN A 235 -1.22 -5.37 -4.60
CA ASN A 235 -2.51 -4.90 -4.15
C ASN A 235 -2.44 -3.42 -3.77
N TYR A 236 -3.27 -2.60 -4.41
CA TYR A 236 -3.26 -1.15 -4.25
C TYR A 236 -4.63 -0.64 -3.82
N LEU A 237 -4.63 0.33 -2.91
CA LEU A 237 -5.82 0.99 -2.38
C LEU A 237 -5.88 2.39 -2.96
N LEU A 238 -7.01 2.78 -3.55
CA LEU A 238 -7.14 4.06 -4.25
C LEU A 238 -7.51 5.20 -3.28
N PRO A 239 -6.68 6.24 -3.19
CA PRO A 239 -7.05 7.53 -2.63
C PRO A 239 -8.16 8.21 -3.44
N ILE A 240 -8.88 9.14 -2.79
CA ILE A 240 -9.91 9.93 -3.51
C ILE A 240 -9.34 10.91 -4.54
N ASP A 241 -8.05 11.27 -4.41
CA ASP A 241 -7.34 12.20 -5.27
C ASP A 241 -6.41 11.51 -6.28
N ALA A 242 -6.47 10.18 -6.38
CA ALA A 242 -5.66 9.39 -7.29
C ALA A 242 -5.90 9.80 -8.75
N LYS A 243 -4.82 10.03 -9.49
CA LYS A 243 -4.87 10.35 -10.92
C LYS A 243 -4.26 9.23 -11.73
N MET A 244 -5.12 8.43 -12.36
CA MET A 244 -4.67 7.25 -13.11
C MET A 244 -4.81 7.51 -14.60
N GLU A 245 -3.77 8.06 -15.23
CA GLU A 245 -3.71 8.32 -16.67
C GLU A 245 -3.13 7.13 -17.45
N GLU A 246 -2.15 6.43 -16.86
CA GLU A 246 -1.52 5.22 -17.39
C GLU A 246 -1.37 4.11 -16.32
N LYS A 247 -1.00 2.90 -16.73
CA LYS A 247 -0.93 1.73 -15.84
C LYS A 247 0.07 1.95 -14.70
N ASP A 248 1.21 2.59 -14.99
CA ASP A 248 2.30 2.79 -14.03
C ASP A 248 1.99 3.85 -12.97
N ASP A 249 1.03 4.74 -13.21
CA ASP A 249 0.55 5.70 -12.21
C ASP A 249 0.07 5.00 -10.94
N VAL A 250 -0.35 3.74 -11.00
CA VAL A 250 -0.75 2.96 -9.82
C VAL A 250 0.29 3.00 -8.72
N LYS A 251 1.58 2.96 -9.06
CA LYS A 251 2.66 2.91 -8.06
C LYS A 251 2.81 4.25 -7.32
N TYR A 252 2.49 5.35 -8.01
CA TYR A 252 2.73 6.71 -7.54
C TYR A 252 1.48 7.33 -6.89
N GLU A 253 0.30 6.99 -7.40
CA GLU A 253 -0.99 7.63 -7.10
C GLU A 253 -1.84 6.82 -6.13
N THR A 254 -1.33 5.68 -5.64
CA THR A 254 -2.06 4.80 -4.73
C THR A 254 -1.25 4.38 -3.50
N LEU A 255 -1.92 3.68 -2.57
CA LEU A 255 -1.29 3.09 -1.40
C LEU A 255 -1.19 1.57 -1.56
N GLU A 256 0.02 1.04 -1.55
CA GLU A 256 0.26 -0.41 -1.58
C GLU A 256 -0.11 -1.08 -0.24
N VAL A 257 -0.80 -2.22 -0.30
CA VAL A 257 -1.13 -3.01 0.90
C VAL A 257 0.12 -3.59 1.57
N ASN A 258 1.15 -3.99 0.80
CA ASN A 258 2.39 -4.51 1.38
C ASN A 258 3.16 -3.44 2.14
N PHE A 259 3.10 -2.18 1.73
CA PHE A 259 3.63 -1.07 2.51
C PHE A 259 2.92 -0.96 3.87
N VAL A 260 1.59 -1.08 3.91
CA VAL A 260 0.87 -1.10 5.21
C VAL A 260 1.33 -2.28 6.08
N LEU A 261 1.50 -3.46 5.48
CA LEU A 261 2.00 -4.66 6.16
C LEU A 261 3.43 -4.47 6.69
N SER A 262 4.35 -3.95 5.88
CA SER A 262 5.74 -3.74 6.28
C SER A 262 5.84 -2.75 7.44
N GLU A 263 5.02 -1.70 7.44
CA GLU A 263 4.97 -0.71 8.52
C GLU A 263 4.52 -1.27 9.87
N VAL A 264 3.70 -2.34 9.89
CA VAL A 264 3.26 -2.99 11.14
C VAL A 264 4.08 -4.22 11.52
N GLN A 265 4.65 -4.93 10.53
CA GLN A 265 5.44 -6.15 10.74
C GLN A 265 6.86 -5.88 11.26
N LYS A 266 7.32 -4.62 11.23
CA LYS A 266 8.53 -4.15 11.95
C LYS A 266 8.57 -4.62 13.40
N TYR A 267 7.41 -4.93 13.99
CA TYR A 267 7.31 -5.39 15.37
C TYR A 267 6.84 -6.86 15.43
N GLN A 268 7.75 -7.76 15.80
CA GLN A 268 7.48 -9.19 15.88
C GLN A 268 6.51 -9.57 17.01
N GLY A 269 5.86 -10.73 16.89
CA GLY A 269 5.06 -11.35 17.96
C GLY A 269 3.62 -10.84 18.09
N LYS A 270 3.10 -10.15 17.08
CA LYS A 270 1.77 -9.53 17.07
C LYS A 270 0.80 -10.30 16.19
N LEU A 271 -0.49 -10.14 16.49
CA LEU A 271 -1.55 -10.53 15.57
C LEU A 271 -1.85 -9.37 14.61
N ASN A 272 -1.57 -9.56 13.33
CA ASN A 272 -1.90 -8.61 12.26
C ASN A 272 -3.17 -9.07 11.55
N ILE A 273 -4.21 -8.23 11.52
CA ILE A 273 -5.47 -8.50 10.82
C ILE A 273 -5.62 -7.46 9.73
N ILE A 274 -5.72 -7.88 8.47
CA ILE A 274 -6.04 -7.01 7.34
C ILE A 274 -7.40 -7.42 6.77
N ILE A 275 -8.29 -6.45 6.62
CA ILE A 275 -9.63 -6.65 6.06
C ILE A 275 -9.81 -5.66 4.91
N LEU A 276 -10.01 -6.17 3.70
CA LEU A 276 -10.17 -5.37 2.49
C LEU A 276 -11.59 -5.56 1.94
N ASP A 277 -12.43 -4.54 2.16
CA ASP A 277 -13.77 -4.39 1.57
C ASP A 277 -13.68 -3.52 0.30
N ALA A 278 -12.88 -4.00 -0.65
CA ALA A 278 -12.64 -3.32 -1.91
C ALA A 278 -13.00 -4.20 -3.10
N CYS A 279 -13.45 -3.57 -4.18
CA CYS A 279 -13.65 -4.26 -5.44
C CYS A 279 -12.31 -4.80 -5.94
N ARG A 280 -12.30 -6.03 -6.46
CA ARG A 280 -11.09 -6.66 -7.05
C ARG A 280 -11.13 -6.61 -8.58
N ASN A 281 -11.93 -5.70 -9.14
CA ASN A 281 -12.03 -5.49 -10.58
C ASN A 281 -10.95 -4.51 -11.04
N ASP A 282 -10.27 -4.87 -12.12
CA ASP A 282 -9.35 -3.95 -12.81
C ASP A 282 -10.17 -2.85 -13.52
N PRO A 283 -10.02 -1.55 -13.18
CA PRO A 283 -10.64 -0.45 -13.90
C PRO A 283 -10.00 -0.21 -15.27
N PHE A 284 -8.85 -0.81 -15.56
CA PHE A 284 -8.09 -0.67 -16.81
C PHE A 284 -8.38 -1.76 -17.85
N LYS A 285 -9.54 -2.42 -17.75
CA LYS A 285 -10.05 -3.40 -18.73
C LYS A 285 -10.04 -2.93 -20.20
N ALA A 286 -9.90 -1.63 -20.46
CA ALA A 286 -9.79 -1.08 -21.81
C ALA A 286 -8.39 -1.30 -22.45
N TRP A 287 -7.34 -1.52 -21.65
CA TRP A 287 -5.95 -1.58 -22.13
C TRP A 287 -5.36 -2.98 -22.22
N GLU A 288 -5.88 -3.98 -21.49
CA GLU A 288 -5.32 -5.33 -21.51
C GLU A 288 -6.19 -6.34 -22.26
N ARG A 289 -5.75 -6.71 -23.47
CA ARG A 289 -6.05 -8.04 -24.02
C ARG A 289 -5.12 -9.06 -23.34
N GLY A 290 -5.57 -9.60 -22.21
CA GLY A 290 -5.00 -10.81 -21.62
C GLY A 290 -3.96 -10.56 -20.54
N GLY A 291 -4.42 -10.28 -19.33
CA GLY A 291 -3.64 -10.27 -18.08
C GLY A 291 -4.49 -10.82 -16.93
N ASN A 292 -3.86 -11.48 -15.96
CA ASN A 292 -4.50 -12.25 -14.87
C ASN A 292 -5.16 -11.31 -13.83
N ARG A 293 -6.27 -11.75 -13.22
CA ARG A 293 -7.36 -10.87 -12.77
C ARG A 293 -7.64 -10.83 -11.25
N GLY A 294 -7.04 -9.92 -10.49
CA GLY A 294 -7.54 -9.46 -9.17
C GLY A 294 -6.65 -9.83 -7.98
N PHE A 295 -6.72 -9.07 -6.86
CA PHE A 295 -5.74 -9.03 -5.75
C PHE A 295 -4.89 -10.29 -5.58
N ALA A 296 -3.56 -10.20 -5.59
CA ALA A 296 -2.80 -11.42 -5.35
C ALA A 296 -3.02 -11.82 -3.89
N VAL A 297 -2.97 -13.12 -3.67
CA VAL A 297 -2.57 -13.64 -2.37
C VAL A 297 -1.19 -13.03 -2.12
N VAL A 298 -1.13 -11.99 -1.28
CA VAL A 298 0.14 -11.60 -0.67
C VAL A 298 0.60 -12.87 0.02
N PRO A 299 1.69 -13.52 -0.40
CA PRO A 299 2.18 -14.66 0.33
C PRO A 299 2.39 -14.13 1.74
N ALA A 300 1.61 -14.61 2.71
CA ALA A 300 1.74 -14.19 4.09
C ALA A 300 3.15 -14.62 4.54
N GLN A 301 4.14 -13.76 4.31
CA GLN A 301 5.54 -14.04 4.57
C GLN A 301 5.82 -13.85 6.06
N ALA A 302 5.04 -13.01 6.75
CA ALA A 302 5.09 -12.89 8.20
C ALA A 302 4.10 -13.80 8.91
N SER A 303 4.61 -14.60 9.83
CA SER A 303 3.82 -15.34 10.81
C SER A 303 2.98 -14.40 11.69
N GLY A 304 1.80 -14.83 12.13
CA GLY A 304 0.90 -14.01 12.95
C GLY A 304 -0.03 -13.08 12.16
N THR A 305 -0.18 -13.29 10.84
CA THR A 305 -1.01 -12.44 9.98
C THR A 305 -2.26 -13.18 9.49
N LEU A 306 -3.40 -12.49 9.48
CA LEU A 306 -4.64 -12.86 8.80
C LEU A 306 -5.00 -11.76 7.80
N ILE A 307 -5.32 -12.14 6.56
CA ILE A 307 -5.80 -11.24 5.51
C ILE A 307 -7.16 -11.75 5.05
N ALA A 308 -8.18 -10.89 5.06
CA ALA A 308 -9.53 -11.18 4.63
C ALA A 308 -9.98 -10.21 3.54
N PHE A 309 -10.71 -10.73 2.57
CA PHE A 309 -11.26 -10.02 1.42
C PHE A 309 -12.77 -10.19 1.40
N ALA A 310 -13.48 -9.10 1.11
CA ALA A 310 -14.93 -9.11 1.03
C ALA A 310 -15.50 -9.96 -0.13
N THR A 311 -14.69 -10.27 -1.15
CA THR A 311 -15.13 -11.06 -2.30
C THR A 311 -13.96 -11.78 -2.98
N SER A 312 -14.31 -12.76 -3.83
CA SER A 312 -13.39 -13.55 -4.63
C SER A 312 -12.63 -12.71 -5.67
N GLU A 313 -11.56 -13.31 -6.18
CA GLU A 313 -10.71 -12.74 -7.23
C GLU A 313 -11.52 -12.33 -8.47
N GLY A 314 -11.31 -11.10 -8.94
CA GLY A 314 -12.01 -10.52 -10.10
C GLY A 314 -13.49 -10.18 -9.88
N ALA A 315 -14.03 -10.34 -8.67
CA ALA A 315 -15.41 -10.04 -8.33
C ALA A 315 -15.58 -8.69 -7.61
N THR A 316 -16.82 -8.21 -7.57
CA THR A 316 -17.23 -6.94 -6.94
C THR A 316 -17.95 -7.24 -5.61
N ALA A 317 -17.74 -6.41 -4.60
CA ALA A 317 -18.51 -6.49 -3.35
C ALA A 317 -19.94 -5.96 -3.57
N ALA A 318 -20.94 -6.58 -2.96
CA ALA A 318 -22.33 -6.17 -3.13
C ALA A 318 -22.69 -4.99 -2.21
N ASP A 319 -23.32 -3.96 -2.78
CA ASP A 319 -23.74 -2.76 -2.06
C ASP A 319 -24.85 -3.00 -1.02
N GLY A 320 -25.60 -4.11 -1.16
CA GLY A 320 -26.72 -4.44 -0.27
C GLY A 320 -27.92 -3.51 -0.37
N ASP A 321 -28.97 -3.85 0.38
CA ASP A 321 -30.23 -3.09 0.43
C ASP A 321 -30.18 -1.92 1.45
N GLY A 322 -29.10 -1.84 2.24
CA GLY A 322 -28.92 -0.90 3.35
C GLY A 322 -28.06 0.32 3.04
N SER A 323 -27.55 0.94 4.10
CA SER A 323 -26.58 2.04 4.05
C SER A 323 -25.12 1.58 4.01
N ASN A 324 -24.88 0.28 4.21
CA ASN A 324 -23.57 -0.36 4.32
C ASN A 324 -23.49 -1.54 3.34
N GLY A 325 -22.28 -1.92 2.93
CA GLY A 325 -22.03 -3.11 2.13
C GLY A 325 -22.37 -4.40 2.87
N VAL A 326 -22.83 -5.42 2.12
CA VAL A 326 -23.30 -6.69 2.71
C VAL A 326 -22.22 -7.37 3.56
N TYR A 327 -20.96 -7.33 3.11
CA TYR A 327 -19.84 -7.91 3.83
C TYR A 327 -19.62 -7.24 5.19
N THR A 328 -19.50 -5.91 5.22
CA THR A 328 -19.28 -5.17 6.45
C THR A 328 -20.43 -5.35 7.44
N GLU A 329 -21.69 -5.35 6.97
CA GLU A 329 -22.85 -5.60 7.83
C GLU A 329 -22.82 -6.98 8.49
N GLU A 330 -22.47 -8.03 7.76
CA GLU A 330 -22.38 -9.38 8.33
C GLU A 330 -21.16 -9.53 9.23
N LEU A 331 -20.02 -8.97 8.84
CA LEU A 331 -18.77 -9.07 9.58
C LEU A 331 -18.91 -8.49 11.00
N VAL A 332 -19.45 -7.27 11.14
CA VAL A 332 -19.59 -6.64 12.46
C VAL A 332 -20.55 -7.40 13.38
N LYS A 333 -21.58 -8.06 12.84
CA LYS A 333 -22.49 -8.92 13.62
C LYS A 333 -21.74 -10.13 14.19
N GLN A 334 -20.84 -10.72 13.41
CA GLN A 334 -20.05 -11.87 13.85
C GLN A 334 -18.94 -11.45 14.83
N MET A 335 -18.29 -10.29 14.62
CA MET A 335 -17.29 -9.75 15.55
C MET A 335 -17.85 -9.45 16.95
N ALA A 336 -19.16 -9.13 17.04
CA ALA A 336 -19.84 -8.83 18.30
C ALA A 336 -20.20 -10.08 19.14
N LYS A 337 -19.92 -11.29 18.64
CA LYS A 337 -20.15 -12.56 19.34
C LYS A 337 -18.86 -13.05 20.00
N ALA A 338 -19.00 -13.75 21.13
CA ALA A 338 -17.88 -14.37 21.82
C ALA A 338 -17.47 -15.67 21.11
N GLN A 339 -16.75 -15.52 19.99
CA GLN A 339 -16.31 -16.63 19.14
C GLN A 339 -14.91 -16.38 18.60
N ARG A 340 -14.25 -17.44 18.13
CA ARG A 340 -12.91 -17.33 17.57
C ARG A 340 -12.95 -16.57 16.26
N ILE A 341 -11.87 -15.88 15.93
CA ILE A 341 -11.75 -15.14 14.68
C ILE A 341 -11.98 -16.00 13.43
N GLU A 342 -11.57 -17.28 13.44
CA GLU A 342 -11.85 -18.19 12.34
C GLU A 342 -13.35 -18.38 12.14
N ASP A 343 -14.10 -18.57 13.25
CA ASP A 343 -15.55 -18.71 13.22
C ASP A 343 -16.22 -17.38 12.79
N VAL A 344 -15.66 -16.23 13.18
CA VAL A 344 -16.13 -14.90 12.70
C VAL A 344 -16.12 -14.83 11.17
N PHE A 345 -15.01 -15.19 10.53
CA PHE A 345 -14.90 -15.09 9.06
C PHE A 345 -15.69 -16.20 8.34
N ILE A 346 -15.72 -17.42 8.88
CA ILE A 346 -16.54 -18.52 8.33
C ILE A 346 -18.03 -18.12 8.33
N GLU A 347 -18.55 -17.66 9.46
CA GLU A 347 -19.96 -17.27 9.58
C GLU A 347 -20.28 -16.01 8.76
N THR A 348 -19.32 -15.10 8.60
CA THR A 348 -19.46 -13.94 7.72
C THR A 348 -19.60 -14.40 6.26
N ARG A 349 -18.74 -15.31 5.79
CA ARG A 349 -18.83 -15.86 4.43
C ARG A 349 -20.18 -16.52 4.19
N ASN A 350 -20.61 -17.40 5.09
CA ASN A 350 -21.89 -18.11 4.98
C ASN A 350 -23.08 -17.13 4.84
N ALA A 351 -23.10 -16.10 5.69
CA ALA A 351 -24.17 -15.10 5.66
C ALA A 351 -24.13 -14.23 4.39
N VAL A 352 -22.95 -13.83 3.93
CA VAL A 352 -22.78 -13.03 2.70
C VAL A 352 -23.19 -13.84 1.47
N GLU A 353 -22.74 -15.09 1.34
CA GLU A 353 -23.13 -15.96 0.23
C GLU A 353 -24.64 -16.20 0.21
N GLN A 354 -25.25 -16.42 1.38
CA GLN A 354 -26.70 -16.58 1.48
C GLN A 354 -27.45 -15.31 1.05
N ARG A 355 -27.06 -14.13 1.57
CA ARG A 355 -27.72 -12.84 1.26
C ARG A 355 -27.55 -12.44 -0.20
N THR A 356 -26.41 -12.74 -0.80
CA THR A 356 -26.08 -12.40 -2.19
C THR A 356 -26.41 -13.53 -3.17
N LYS A 357 -26.99 -14.64 -2.72
CA LYS A 357 -27.28 -15.83 -3.53
C LYS A 357 -26.04 -16.36 -4.28
N GLY A 358 -24.89 -16.32 -3.61
CA GLY A 358 -23.60 -16.77 -4.13
C GLY A 358 -22.89 -15.79 -5.06
N GLN A 359 -23.41 -14.57 -5.26
CA GLN A 359 -22.77 -13.56 -6.11
C GLN A 359 -21.51 -12.96 -5.46
N GLN A 360 -21.45 -12.92 -4.14
CA GLN A 360 -20.30 -12.48 -3.36
C GLN A 360 -19.84 -13.61 -2.45
N SER A 361 -18.56 -13.96 -2.50
CA SER A 361 -17.96 -15.02 -1.69
C SER A 361 -16.68 -14.49 -1.04
N PRO A 362 -16.72 -14.14 0.25
CA PRO A 362 -15.54 -13.69 0.99
C PRO A 362 -14.44 -14.75 1.10
N GLN A 363 -13.18 -14.30 1.13
CA GLN A 363 -12.00 -15.16 1.20
C GLN A 363 -11.03 -14.68 2.28
N GLU A 364 -10.31 -15.60 2.93
CA GLU A 364 -9.28 -15.26 3.91
C GLU A 364 -8.09 -16.20 3.85
N TRP A 365 -6.94 -15.68 4.26
CA TRP A 365 -5.66 -16.36 4.36
C TRP A 365 -5.09 -16.09 5.75
N SER A 366 -4.65 -17.14 6.44
CA SER A 366 -4.18 -17.04 7.82
C SER A 366 -2.88 -17.81 8.04
N LYS A 367 -1.94 -17.17 8.73
CA LYS A 367 -0.78 -17.78 9.40
C LYS A 367 -0.74 -17.39 10.88
N MET A 368 -1.92 -17.21 11.48
CA MET A 368 -2.04 -16.87 12.89
C MET A 368 -1.40 -17.91 13.80
N ARG A 369 -0.85 -17.46 14.93
CA ARG A 369 -0.28 -18.32 15.97
C ARG A 369 -1.07 -18.10 17.26
N GLY A 370 -2.01 -18.99 17.53
CA GLY A 370 -2.87 -18.94 18.72
C GLY A 370 -4.31 -18.53 18.42
N LYS A 371 -5.13 -18.54 19.47
CA LYS A 371 -6.57 -18.24 19.40
C LYS A 371 -6.79 -16.76 19.70
N PHE A 372 -7.61 -16.09 18.89
CA PHE A 372 -8.03 -14.71 19.13
C PHE A 372 -9.54 -14.60 19.09
N PHE A 373 -10.07 -13.70 19.93
CA PHE A 373 -11.48 -13.38 20.02
C PHE A 373 -11.63 -11.87 20.00
N PHE A 374 -12.47 -11.37 19.08
CA PHE A 374 -12.84 -9.95 19.09
C PHE A 374 -13.56 -9.58 20.39
N LYS A 375 -14.45 -10.44 20.85
CA LYS A 375 -15.17 -10.32 22.11
C LYS A 375 -14.96 -11.57 22.96
N TYR A 376 -14.66 -11.39 24.23
CA TYR A 376 -14.61 -12.47 25.22
C TYR A 376 -15.92 -12.54 26.01
N GLU A 377 -16.22 -13.71 26.60
CA GLU A 377 -17.41 -13.95 27.43
C GLU A 377 -17.44 -13.14 28.72
#